data_AF-A0A1W9S589-F1
#
_entry.id   AF-A0A1W9S589-F1
#
_cell.length_a   1.000
_cell.length_b   1.000
_cell.length_c   1.000
_cell.angle_alpha   90.00
_cell.angle_beta   90.00
_cell.angle_gamma   90.00
#
_symmetry.space_group_name_H-M   'P 1'
#
loop_
_entity.id
_entity.type
_entity.pdbx_description
1 polymer ?
#
loop_
_entity_poly.entity_id
_entity_poly.type
_entity_poly.pdbx_seq_one_letter_code
_entity_poly.pdbx_strand_id
1 'polypeptide(L)'
;MNIMIAGIIVISFISGCSEKSTDYPRNYVNGEIIFRNDCAYTIIVNKMVQSHEGETISEDLDQILFPSSSFRLINLFNGELIFPGGDKITIDYRSQAANPNDPQSPLFSHSVFLTVNGSITIRVKGEGYYEIGGN
;
A
#
# COMPACT_ATOMS: atom_id res chain seq x y z
N MET A 1 -37.57 14.58 56.73
CA MET A 1 -37.52 13.11 56.87
C MET A 1 -37.48 12.52 55.47
N ASN A 2 -36.47 11.69 55.21
CA ASN A 2 -36.15 10.95 53.98
C ASN A 2 -35.56 11.74 52.80
N ILE A 3 -34.23 11.80 52.85
CA ILE A 3 -33.29 11.94 51.74
C ILE A 3 -33.40 10.69 50.86
N MET A 4 -33.55 10.84 49.54
CA MET A 4 -33.12 9.82 48.59
C MET A 4 -32.31 10.50 47.49
N ILE A 5 -30.99 10.45 47.68
CA ILE A 5 -29.97 10.61 46.65
C ILE A 5 -29.78 9.23 46.04
N ALA A 6 -30.09 9.09 44.76
CA ALA A 6 -29.68 7.98 43.92
C ALA A 6 -29.48 8.58 42.52
N GLY A 7 -28.32 8.57 41.90
CA GLY A 7 -27.11 7.79 42.10
C GLY A 7 -26.53 7.65 40.70
N ILE A 8 -25.83 8.69 40.22
CA ILE A 8 -25.13 8.65 38.94
C ILE A 8 -23.88 7.81 39.16
N ILE A 9 -23.82 6.64 38.52
CA ILE A 9 -22.58 5.89 38.33
C ILE A 9 -22.50 5.54 36.85
N VAL A 10 -21.84 6.44 36.12
CA VAL A 10 -21.28 6.16 34.79
C VAL A 10 -20.01 5.35 35.06
N ILE A 11 -20.03 4.05 34.77
CA ILE A 11 -18.79 3.26 34.69
C ILE A 11 -18.54 2.95 33.22
N SER A 12 -17.76 3.85 32.62
CA SER A 12 -17.07 3.66 31.37
C SER A 12 -16.02 2.56 31.53
N PHE A 13 -16.30 1.34 31.06
CA PHE A 13 -15.23 0.38 30.78
C PHE A 13 -14.71 0.64 29.37
N ILE A 14 -13.86 1.65 29.26
CA ILE A 14 -12.89 1.76 28.18
C ILE A 14 -11.94 0.58 28.40
N SER A 15 -12.24 -0.55 27.77
CA SER A 15 -11.30 -1.66 27.64
C SER A 15 -10.24 -1.23 26.63
N GLY A 16 -9.31 -0.41 27.13
CA GLY A 16 -8.07 -0.10 26.44
C GLY A 16 -7.26 -1.38 26.31
N CYS A 17 -7.37 -2.05 25.16
CA CYS A 17 -6.25 -2.80 24.64
C CYS A 17 -5.20 -1.78 24.20
N SER A 18 -4.39 -1.33 25.16
CA SER A 18 -3.07 -0.81 24.85
C SER A 18 -2.24 -2.02 24.44
N GLU A 19 -2.37 -2.44 23.19
CA GLU A 19 -1.26 -3.12 22.54
C GLU A 19 -0.13 -2.10 22.49
N LYS A 20 0.81 -2.22 23.42
CA LYS A 20 2.15 -1.66 23.23
C LYS A 20 2.66 -2.31 21.95
N SER A 21 2.50 -1.61 20.83
CA SER A 21 3.29 -1.86 19.63
C SER A 21 4.74 -1.90 20.10
N THR A 22 5.38 -3.06 19.98
CA THR A 22 6.84 -3.15 20.03
C THR A 22 7.36 -2.55 18.74
N ASP A 23 7.21 -1.22 18.61
CA ASP A 23 7.88 -0.43 17.59
C ASP A 23 9.32 -0.31 18.07
N TYR A 24 10.10 -1.35 17.78
CA TYR A 24 11.53 -1.13 17.65
C TYR A 24 11.69 -0.03 16.61
N PRO A 25 12.43 1.06 16.87
CA PRO A 25 12.73 2.02 15.82
C PRO A 25 13.54 1.27 14.76
N ARG A 26 12.87 0.75 13.74
CA ARG A 26 13.52 0.45 12.48
C ARG A 26 13.91 1.82 11.97
N ASN A 27 15.21 2.08 11.88
CA ASN A 27 15.71 3.27 11.20
C ASN A 27 15.31 3.12 9.73
N TYR A 28 14.07 3.49 9.42
CA TYR A 28 13.57 3.48 8.06
C TYR A 28 14.26 4.60 7.31
N VAL A 29 14.71 4.28 6.10
CA VAL A 29 15.38 5.23 5.23
C VAL A 29 14.37 5.76 4.22
N ASN A 30 14.42 7.07 3.93
CA ASN A 30 13.62 7.65 2.85
C ASN A 30 14.08 7.08 1.50
N GLY A 31 13.19 7.01 0.51
CA GLY A 31 13.58 6.47 -0.78
C GLY A 31 12.58 6.69 -1.89
N GLU A 32 13.02 6.39 -3.12
CA GLU A 32 12.16 6.36 -4.29
C GLU A 32 11.54 4.97 -4.46
N ILE A 33 10.36 4.90 -5.07
CA ILE A 33 9.73 3.63 -5.46
C ILE A 33 9.60 3.59 -6.98
N ILE A 34 10.22 2.60 -7.61
CA ILE A 34 10.11 2.33 -9.04
C ILE A 34 9.20 1.12 -9.24
N PHE A 35 8.16 1.25 -10.05
CA PHE A 35 7.31 0.14 -10.46
C PHE A 35 7.68 -0.29 -11.88
N ARG A 36 8.07 -1.55 -12.06
CA ARG A 36 8.61 -2.08 -13.31
C ARG A 36 7.83 -3.32 -13.75
N ASN A 37 7.50 -3.36 -15.03
CA ASN A 37 6.91 -4.53 -15.66
C ASN A 37 8.00 -5.37 -16.33
N ASP A 38 8.39 -6.48 -15.69
CA ASP A 38 9.32 -7.48 -16.22
C ASP A 38 8.58 -8.67 -16.84
N CYS A 39 7.24 -8.64 -16.93
CA CYS A 39 6.45 -9.73 -17.49
C CYS A 39 6.22 -9.54 -19.01
N ALA A 40 5.74 -10.59 -19.67
CA ALA A 40 5.50 -10.60 -21.11
C ALA A 40 4.20 -9.87 -21.53
N TYR A 41 3.39 -9.43 -20.56
CA TYR A 41 2.07 -8.84 -20.80
C TYR A 41 2.07 -7.36 -20.45
N THR A 42 1.31 -6.55 -21.18
CA THR A 42 0.99 -5.20 -20.75
C THR A 42 0.16 -5.26 -19.47
N ILE A 43 0.49 -4.41 -18.50
CA ILE A 43 -0.25 -4.28 -17.24
C ILE A 43 -0.83 -2.87 -17.09
N ILE A 44 -1.88 -2.75 -16.29
CA ILE A 44 -2.40 -1.49 -15.78
C ILE A 44 -2.12 -1.46 -14.28
N VAL A 45 -1.45 -0.42 -13.81
CA VAL A 45 -1.33 -0.10 -12.39
C VAL A 45 -2.47 0.83 -12.03
N ASN A 46 -3.46 0.30 -11.31
CA ASN A 46 -4.77 0.91 -11.15
C ASN A 46 -4.81 1.94 -10.04
N LYS A 47 -4.30 1.57 -8.86
CA LYS A 47 -4.51 2.35 -7.65
C LYS A 47 -3.31 2.26 -6.75
N MET A 48 -3.04 3.35 -6.05
CA MET A 48 -2.10 3.39 -4.93
C MET A 48 -2.82 3.84 -3.66
N VAL A 49 -2.49 3.20 -2.55
CA VAL A 49 -2.87 3.62 -1.20
C VAL A 49 -1.59 3.83 -0.41
N GLN A 50 -1.45 4.99 0.23
CA GLN A 50 -0.31 5.35 1.07
C GLN A 50 -0.79 5.67 2.47
N SER A 51 -0.15 5.08 3.47
CA SER A 51 -0.38 5.39 4.88
C SER A 51 0.89 5.90 5.55
N HIS A 52 0.79 7.03 6.23
CA HIS A 52 1.87 7.69 6.97
C HIS A 52 1.33 8.20 8.31
N GLU A 53 1.99 7.86 9.42
CA GLU A 53 1.64 8.34 10.78
C GLU A 53 0.15 8.23 11.18
N GLY A 54 -0.54 7.20 10.66
CA GLY A 54 -1.97 6.96 10.95
C GLY A 54 -2.94 7.63 9.98
N GLU A 55 -2.46 8.50 9.10
CA GLU A 55 -3.23 9.02 7.97
C GLU A 55 -3.13 8.07 6.77
N THR A 56 -4.16 8.04 5.93
CA THR A 56 -4.20 7.22 4.72
C THR A 56 -4.85 7.97 3.57
N ILE A 57 -4.18 8.00 2.43
CA ILE A 57 -4.64 8.61 1.19
C ILE A 57 -4.60 7.57 0.07
N SER A 58 -5.47 7.70 -0.92
CA SER A 58 -5.47 6.83 -2.09
C SER A 58 -5.74 7.60 -3.37
N GLU A 59 -5.09 7.19 -4.45
CA GLU A 59 -5.24 7.79 -5.78
C GLU A 59 -5.32 6.69 -6.85
N ASP A 60 -6.22 6.89 -7.82
CA ASP A 60 -6.27 6.07 -9.03
C ASP A 60 -5.14 6.53 -9.96
N LEU A 61 -4.25 5.60 -10.31
CA LEU A 61 -3.07 5.86 -11.13
C LEU A 61 -3.34 5.63 -12.61
N ASP A 62 -4.09 4.57 -12.94
CA ASP A 62 -4.38 4.07 -14.29
C ASP A 62 -3.19 4.09 -15.27
N GLN A 63 -1.99 3.79 -14.77
CA GLN A 63 -0.77 3.79 -15.57
C GLN A 63 -0.64 2.50 -16.38
N ILE A 64 -0.43 2.64 -17.69
CA ILE A 64 -0.19 1.51 -18.60
C ILE A 64 1.31 1.24 -18.67
N LEU A 65 1.73 0.03 -18.34
CA LEU A 65 3.11 -0.43 -18.49
C LEU A 65 3.23 -1.55 -19.51
N PHE A 66 3.91 -1.25 -20.62
CA PHE A 66 4.33 -2.24 -21.60
C PHE A 66 5.41 -3.17 -21.01
N PRO A 67 5.62 -4.36 -21.61
CA PRO A 67 6.73 -5.23 -21.23
C PRO A 67 8.07 -4.47 -21.19
N SER A 68 8.85 -4.70 -20.14
CA SER A 68 10.14 -4.05 -19.85
C SER A 68 10.11 -2.55 -19.54
N SER A 69 8.93 -1.91 -19.42
CA SER A 69 8.82 -0.50 -19.02
C SER A 69 8.73 -0.33 -17.50
N SER A 70 8.95 0.90 -17.03
CA SER A 70 8.84 1.28 -15.61
C SER A 70 8.39 2.71 -15.44
N PHE A 71 7.83 3.04 -14.27
CA PHE A 71 7.61 4.42 -13.84
C PHE A 71 7.99 4.61 -12.37
N ARG A 72 8.17 5.85 -11.95
CA ARG A 72 8.41 6.22 -10.55
C ARG A 72 7.08 6.62 -9.91
N LEU A 73 6.81 6.11 -8.72
CA LEU A 73 5.64 6.52 -7.96
C LEU A 73 5.86 7.90 -7.36
N ILE A 74 4.76 8.61 -7.19
CA ILE A 74 4.72 9.93 -6.56
C ILE A 74 4.10 9.74 -5.17
N ASN A 75 4.70 10.40 -4.19
CA ASN A 75 4.19 10.49 -2.83
C ASN A 75 2.88 11.28 -2.85
N LEU A 76 1.81 10.64 -2.40
CA LEU A 76 0.45 11.19 -2.48
C LEU A 76 0.21 12.33 -1.49
N PHE A 77 1.01 12.44 -0.41
CA PHE A 77 0.85 13.50 0.59
C PHE A 77 1.45 14.84 0.13
N ASN A 78 2.52 14.82 -0.67
CA ASN A 78 3.27 16.04 -1.01
C ASN A 78 3.58 16.20 -2.51
N GLY A 79 3.28 15.22 -3.35
CA GLY A 79 3.53 15.26 -4.79
C GLY A 79 4.99 15.07 -5.20
N GLU A 80 5.87 14.65 -4.28
CA GLU A 80 7.30 14.44 -4.56
C GLU A 80 7.63 12.98 -4.91
N LEU A 81 8.85 12.71 -5.40
CA LEU A 81 9.31 11.35 -5.70
C LEU A 81 9.89 10.61 -4.49
N ILE A 82 10.19 11.33 -3.40
CA ILE A 82 10.78 10.78 -2.19
C ILE A 82 9.68 10.45 -1.18
N PHE A 83 9.70 9.19 -0.75
CA PHE A 83 8.83 8.69 0.31
C PHE A 83 9.57 8.73 1.65
N PRO A 84 8.92 9.22 2.72
CA PRO A 84 9.40 9.02 4.07
C PRO A 84 9.56 7.53 4.38
N GLY A 85 10.63 7.19 5.09
CA GLY A 85 10.82 5.85 5.61
C GLY A 85 9.70 5.48 6.59
N GLY A 86 9.20 4.25 6.49
CA GLY A 86 8.12 3.74 7.33
C GLY A 86 6.73 3.85 6.70
N ASP A 87 6.59 4.58 5.60
CA ASP A 87 5.34 4.65 4.84
C ASP A 87 4.89 3.26 4.39
N LYS A 88 3.61 2.96 4.57
CA LYS A 88 3.02 1.71 4.07
C LYS A 88 2.34 2.00 2.74
N ILE A 89 2.73 1.25 1.71
CA ILE A 89 2.20 1.43 0.36
C ILE A 89 1.49 0.15 -0.07
N THR A 90 0.29 0.30 -0.61
CA THR A 90 -0.43 -0.75 -1.35
C THR A 90 -0.63 -0.30 -2.79
N ILE A 91 -0.34 -1.17 -3.76
CA ILE A 91 -0.49 -0.86 -5.19
C ILE A 91 -1.25 -1.99 -5.87
N ASP A 92 -2.40 -1.67 -6.47
CA ASP A 92 -3.21 -2.62 -7.23
C ASP A 92 -2.82 -2.57 -8.71
N TYR A 93 -2.68 -3.74 -9.32
CA TYR A 93 -2.37 -3.87 -10.74
C TYR A 93 -2.99 -5.12 -11.36
N ARG A 94 -3.19 -5.09 -12.67
CA ARG A 94 -3.74 -6.21 -13.45
C ARG A 94 -3.16 -6.29 -14.84
N SER A 95 -3.19 -7.47 -15.44
CA SER A 95 -2.85 -7.64 -16.85
C SER A 95 -3.94 -7.07 -17.76
N GLN A 96 -3.56 -6.54 -18.92
CA GLN A 96 -4.50 -6.28 -20.02
C GLN A 96 -4.84 -7.54 -20.83
N ALA A 97 -4.00 -8.58 -20.77
CA ALA A 97 -4.33 -9.87 -21.37
C ALA A 97 -5.57 -10.46 -20.68
N ALA A 98 -6.48 -11.02 -21.46
CA ALA A 98 -7.68 -11.68 -20.95
C ALA A 98 -7.37 -13.11 -20.50
N ASN A 99 -8.09 -13.61 -19.51
CA ASN A 99 -8.05 -15.00 -19.11
C ASN A 99 -8.65 -15.87 -20.24
N PRO A 100 -7.92 -16.89 -20.75
CA PRO A 100 -8.43 -17.76 -21.83
C PRO A 100 -9.73 -18.50 -21.49
N ASN A 101 -9.96 -18.76 -20.20
CA ASN A 101 -11.15 -19.48 -19.71
C ASN A 101 -12.30 -18.53 -19.35
N ASP A 102 -12.01 -17.24 -19.15
CA ASP A 102 -13.00 -16.20 -18.90
C ASP A 102 -12.53 -14.88 -19.51
N PRO A 103 -12.89 -14.60 -20.79
CA PRO A 103 -12.40 -13.44 -21.51
C PRO A 103 -12.81 -12.08 -20.92
N GLN A 104 -13.74 -12.04 -19.95
CA GLN A 104 -14.14 -10.82 -19.25
C GLN A 104 -13.21 -10.49 -18.07
N SER A 105 -12.40 -11.46 -17.62
CA SER A 105 -11.47 -11.31 -16.51
C SER A 105 -10.03 -11.09 -17.03
N PRO A 106 -9.20 -10.28 -16.34
CA PRO A 106 -7.78 -10.20 -16.67
C PRO A 106 -7.10 -11.55 -16.39
N LEU A 107 -6.02 -11.84 -17.11
CA LEU A 107 -5.18 -13.01 -16.89
C LEU A 107 -4.67 -13.09 -15.44
N PHE A 108 -4.31 -11.94 -14.86
CA PHE A 108 -4.02 -11.81 -13.42
C PHE A 108 -4.41 -10.43 -12.88
N SER A 109 -4.65 -10.36 -11.56
CA SER A 109 -4.92 -9.13 -10.80
C SER A 109 -4.40 -9.29 -9.38
N HIS A 110 -3.52 -8.40 -8.94
CA HIS A 110 -2.80 -8.52 -7.66
C HIS A 110 -2.59 -7.15 -6.99
N SER A 111 -2.18 -7.22 -5.72
CA SER A 111 -1.80 -6.07 -4.92
C SER A 111 -0.39 -6.26 -4.38
N VAL A 112 0.45 -5.23 -4.50
CA VAL A 112 1.75 -5.15 -3.84
C VAL A 112 1.57 -4.49 -2.49
N PHE A 113 2.18 -5.04 -1.44
CA PHE A 113 2.19 -4.45 -0.10
C PHE A 113 3.63 -4.25 0.35
N LEU A 114 4.00 -3.04 0.77
CA LEU A 114 5.36 -2.76 1.21
C LEU A 114 5.40 -1.69 2.31
N THR A 115 6.54 -1.65 3.00
CA THR A 115 6.93 -0.54 3.87
C THR A 115 8.19 0.10 3.31
N VAL A 116 8.19 1.42 3.15
CA VAL A 116 9.32 2.16 2.59
C VAL A 116 10.50 2.06 3.53
N ASN A 117 11.63 1.56 3.00
CA ASN A 117 12.87 1.45 3.73
C ASN A 117 14.07 1.57 2.78
N GLY A 118 14.31 2.79 2.31
CA GLY A 118 15.23 3.10 1.23
C GLY A 118 14.56 3.00 -0.13
N SER A 119 15.36 3.19 -1.18
CA SER A 119 14.87 3.13 -2.55
C SER A 119 14.61 1.69 -2.96
N ILE A 120 13.44 1.43 -3.53
CA ILE A 120 12.97 0.10 -3.87
C ILE A 120 12.45 0.04 -5.31
N THR A 121 12.67 -1.10 -5.95
CA THR A 121 12.07 -1.43 -7.25
C THR A 121 11.13 -2.62 -7.06
N ILE A 122 9.88 -2.40 -7.41
CA ILE A 122 8.84 -3.42 -7.53
C ILE A 122 8.90 -3.95 -8.97
N ARG A 123 9.07 -5.27 -9.13
CA ARG A 123 9.19 -5.93 -10.44
C ARG A 123 8.06 -6.93 -10.60
N VAL A 124 7.13 -6.67 -11.51
CA VAL A 124 6.09 -7.64 -11.88
C VAL A 124 6.69 -8.66 -12.86
N LYS A 125 6.65 -9.94 -12.51
CA LYS A 125 7.22 -11.09 -13.23
C LYS A 125 6.12 -11.88 -13.95
N GLY A 126 6.52 -13.02 -14.54
CA GLY A 126 5.61 -13.96 -15.19
C GLY A 126 4.44 -14.35 -14.28
N GLU A 127 3.26 -14.55 -14.89
CA GLU A 127 1.99 -14.84 -14.21
C GLU A 127 1.50 -13.75 -13.24
N GLY A 128 2.17 -12.59 -13.20
CA GLY A 128 1.74 -11.45 -12.41
C GLY A 128 2.31 -11.40 -10.99
N TYR A 129 3.11 -12.37 -10.57
CA TYR A 129 3.83 -12.30 -9.28
C TYR A 129 4.78 -11.09 -9.24
N TYR A 130 5.08 -10.57 -8.05
CA TYR A 130 6.01 -9.46 -7.89
C TYR A 130 7.19 -9.80 -7.00
N GLU A 131 8.32 -9.16 -7.28
CA GLU A 131 9.52 -9.15 -6.45
C GLU A 131 9.83 -7.71 -6.03
N ILE A 132 10.33 -7.54 -4.79
CA ILE A 132 10.80 -6.25 -4.27
C ILE A 132 12.30 -6.36 -4.02
N GLY A 133 13.08 -5.46 -4.60
CA GLY A 133 14.52 -5.37 -4.37
C GLY A 133 14.98 -3.92 -4.24
N GLY A 134 16.08 -3.69 -3.51
CA GLY A 134 16.77 -2.41 -3.50
C GLY A 134 17.57 -2.19 -4.79
N ASN A 135 17.85 -0.91 -5.11
CA ASN A 135 18.92 -0.56 -6.06
C ASN A 135 20.29 -0.66 -5.38
#